data_AF-A0A7X0R367-F1
#
_entry.id   AF-A0A7X0R367-F1
#
_cell.length_a   1.000
_cell.length_b   1.000
_cell.length_c   1.000
_cell.angle_alpha   90.00
_cell.angle_beta   90.00
_cell.angle_gamma   90.00
#
_symmetry.space_group_name_H-M   'P 1'
#
loop_
_entity.id
_entity.type
_entity.pdbx_description
1 polymer ?
#
loop_
_entity_poly.entity_id
_entity_poly.type
_entity_poly.pdbx_seq_one_letter_code
_entity_poly.pdbx_strand_id
1 'polypeptide(L)'
;MKKALTTIVLVLLLALSSNAQAPTHELHTFVKRFEYFLKTNTAKLSLSATDSANTMPVPMPNALDATKTRVTDPSTGLWVYPNMGKVYDPETGYYIAYEGQYYYQYKADTASAKIYKGKTEIEIKRLKQDAARQ
;
A
#
# COMPACT_ATOMS: atom_id res chain seq x y z
N MET A 1 -24.89 -46.11 21.11
CA MET A 1 -25.15 -44.66 20.95
C MET A 1 -23.96 -43.77 21.32
N LYS A 2 -23.19 -44.04 22.39
CA LYS A 2 -22.04 -43.20 22.80
C LYS A 2 -20.92 -43.04 21.74
N LYS A 3 -20.68 -44.06 20.90
CA LYS A 3 -19.63 -44.03 19.85
C LYS A 3 -19.91 -43.09 18.68
N ALA A 4 -21.18 -42.79 18.39
CA ALA A 4 -21.56 -41.88 17.32
C ALA A 4 -21.41 -40.40 17.73
N LEU A 5 -21.57 -40.11 19.03
CA LEU A 5 -21.40 -38.76 19.56
C LEU A 5 -19.93 -38.33 19.54
N THR A 6 -19.01 -39.25 19.86
CA THR A 6 -17.56 -38.99 19.85
C THR A 6 -17.01 -38.73 18.46
N THR A 7 -17.49 -39.41 17.43
CA THR A 7 -17.07 -39.15 16.04
C THR A 7 -17.57 -37.81 15.54
N ILE A 8 -18.80 -37.40 15.89
CA ILE A 8 -19.34 -36.09 15.50
C ILE A 8 -18.53 -34.96 16.14
N VAL A 9 -18.16 -35.08 17.42
CA VAL A 9 -17.33 -34.09 18.12
C VAL A 9 -15.92 -34.02 17.52
N LEU A 10 -15.33 -35.17 17.14
CA LEU A 10 -13.99 -35.21 16.53
C LEU A 10 -13.96 -34.58 15.13
N VAL A 11 -15.00 -34.81 14.32
CA VAL A 11 -15.13 -34.19 12.98
C VAL A 11 -15.38 -32.68 13.10
N LEU A 12 -16.15 -32.24 14.10
CA LEU A 12 -16.38 -30.82 14.36
C LEU A 12 -15.08 -30.12 14.82
N LEU A 13 -14.26 -30.76 15.66
CA LEU A 13 -12.96 -30.23 16.11
C LEU A 13 -11.92 -30.15 14.98
N LEU A 14 -11.95 -31.05 13.99
CA LEU A 14 -11.09 -30.96 12.80
C LEU A 14 -11.54 -29.85 11.83
N ALA A 15 -12.82 -29.49 11.80
CA ALA A 15 -13.30 -28.40 10.94
C ALA A 15 -12.91 -27.00 11.47
N LEU A 16 -12.71 -26.83 12.77
CA LEU A 16 -12.31 -25.55 13.38
C LEU A 16 -10.82 -25.24 13.29
N SER A 17 -9.95 -26.19 12.93
CA SER A 17 -8.50 -25.95 12.79
C SER A 17 -8.10 -25.38 11.41
N SER A 18 -9.06 -25.20 10.50
CA SER A 18 -8.88 -24.45 9.26
C SER A 18 -8.89 -22.94 9.54
N ASN A 19 -7.97 -22.48 10.39
CA ASN A 19 -7.75 -21.06 10.62
C ASN A 19 -7.22 -20.45 9.33
N ALA A 20 -7.98 -19.49 8.81
CA ALA A 20 -7.62 -18.59 7.73
C ALA A 20 -6.16 -18.16 7.85
N GLN A 21 -5.34 -18.54 6.87
CA GLN A 21 -4.03 -17.93 6.68
C GLN A 21 -4.28 -16.47 6.31
N ALA A 22 -4.11 -15.61 7.32
CA ALA A 22 -4.31 -14.17 7.25
C ALA A 22 -3.43 -13.53 6.14
N PRO A 23 -3.81 -12.34 5.62
CA PRO A 23 -3.20 -11.61 4.49
C PRO A 23 -1.76 -11.09 4.68
N THR A 24 -0.94 -11.78 5.47
CA THR A 24 0.44 -11.42 5.79
C THR A 24 1.35 -11.40 4.55
N HIS A 25 1.19 -12.36 3.65
CA HIS A 25 2.00 -12.45 2.43
C HIS A 25 1.86 -11.22 1.51
N GLU A 26 0.65 -10.70 1.36
CA GLU A 26 0.37 -9.51 0.56
C GLU A 26 0.99 -8.26 1.21
N LEU A 27 0.93 -8.14 2.54
CA LEU A 27 1.54 -7.03 3.26
C LEU A 27 3.07 -7.02 3.11
N HIS A 28 3.72 -8.19 3.26
CA HIS A 28 5.16 -8.31 3.04
C HIS A 28 5.55 -7.95 1.60
N THR A 29 4.73 -8.35 0.62
CA THR A 29 4.95 -8.02 -0.79
C THR A 29 4.87 -6.51 -1.02
N PHE A 30 3.86 -5.85 -0.46
CA PHE A 30 3.73 -4.40 -0.51
C PHE A 30 4.96 -3.70 0.09
N VAL A 31 5.36 -4.08 1.30
CA VAL A 31 6.51 -3.45 2.00
C VAL A 31 7.80 -3.64 1.23
N LYS A 32 8.01 -4.82 0.62
CA LYS A 32 9.17 -5.09 -0.24
C LYS A 32 9.18 -4.23 -1.50
N ARG A 33 8.02 -4.07 -2.15
CA ARG A 33 7.89 -3.17 -3.31
C ARG A 33 8.13 -1.73 -2.91
N PHE A 34 7.61 -1.32 -1.76
CA PHE A 34 7.82 0.02 -1.24
C PHE A 34 9.31 0.29 -0.93
N GLU A 35 10.04 -0.70 -0.37
CA GLU A 35 11.48 -0.59 -0.17
C GLU A 35 12.24 -0.36 -1.49
N TYR A 36 11.85 -1.06 -2.56
CA TYR A 36 12.44 -0.86 -3.88
C TYR A 36 12.04 0.48 -4.48
N PHE A 37 10.79 0.90 -4.30
CA PHE A 37 10.27 2.19 -4.74
C PHE A 37 11.08 3.36 -4.17
N LEU A 38 11.47 3.31 -2.89
CA LEU A 38 12.31 4.35 -2.27
C LEU A 38 13.67 4.56 -2.96
N LYS A 39 14.14 3.58 -3.75
CA LYS A 39 15.40 3.65 -4.51
C LYS A 39 15.21 4.27 -5.89
N THR A 40 13.97 4.45 -6.35
CA THR A 40 13.63 4.97 -7.68
C THR A 40 13.63 6.50 -7.72
N ASN A 41 13.63 7.07 -8.93
CA ASN A 41 13.44 8.52 -9.11
C ASN A 41 12.00 8.96 -8.84
N THR A 42 11.03 8.05 -9.00
CA THR A 42 9.60 8.31 -8.73
C THR A 42 9.36 8.66 -7.25
N ALA A 43 10.12 8.04 -6.34
CA ALA A 43 10.10 8.40 -4.92
C ALA A 43 10.57 9.84 -4.67
N LYS A 44 11.50 10.34 -5.49
CA LYS A 44 12.12 11.66 -5.32
C LYS A 44 11.33 12.79 -5.99
N LEU A 45 10.14 12.50 -6.50
CA LEU A 45 9.30 13.50 -7.14
C LEU A 45 9.00 14.63 -6.15
N SER A 46 9.49 15.83 -6.50
CA SER A 46 9.20 17.07 -5.78
C SER A 46 7.96 17.72 -6.39
N LEU A 47 7.01 18.11 -5.55
CA LEU A 47 5.87 18.94 -5.92
C LEU A 47 6.24 20.39 -5.61
N SER A 48 7.03 21.03 -6.48
CA SER A 48 7.23 22.48 -6.36
C SER A 48 6.24 23.21 -7.27
N ALA A 49 5.33 23.98 -6.67
CA ALA A 49 4.73 25.14 -7.32
C ALA A 49 5.72 26.31 -7.22
N THR A 50 6.92 26.17 -7.77
CA THR A 50 7.78 27.34 -7.97
C THR A 50 7.21 28.07 -9.16
N ASP A 51 6.70 29.26 -8.89
CA ASP A 51 6.36 30.29 -9.87
C ASP A 51 7.65 30.65 -10.63
N SER A 52 8.04 29.77 -11.55
CA SER A 52 9.27 29.87 -12.30
C SER A 52 8.91 30.53 -13.61
N ALA A 53 9.34 31.78 -13.75
CA ALA A 53 9.24 32.61 -14.94
C ALA A 53 9.94 32.02 -16.19
N ASN A 54 10.25 30.71 -16.23
CA ASN A 54 10.78 30.06 -17.43
C ASN A 54 10.65 28.52 -17.47
N THR A 55 9.57 27.94 -16.96
CA THR A 55 9.30 26.50 -17.14
C THR A 55 7.99 26.29 -17.88
N MET A 56 8.02 25.48 -18.95
CA MET A 56 6.82 25.13 -19.71
C MET A 56 5.70 24.72 -18.75
N PRO A 57 4.50 25.30 -18.89
CA PRO A 57 3.40 25.03 -17.97
C PRO A 57 3.04 23.54 -18.04
N VAL A 58 3.37 22.80 -16.99
CA VAL A 58 2.78 21.47 -16.80
C VAL A 58 1.30 21.72 -16.51
N PRO A 59 0.37 21.21 -17.34
CA PRO A 59 -1.04 21.47 -17.14
C PRO A 59 -1.44 21.03 -15.74
N MET A 60 -2.03 21.97 -15.01
CA MET A 60 -2.55 21.74 -13.67
C MET A 60 -3.54 20.56 -13.76
N PRO A 61 -3.29 19.45 -13.04
CA PRO A 61 -4.18 18.31 -13.13
C PRO A 61 -5.59 18.73 -12.72
N ASN A 62 -6.60 18.37 -13.51
CA ASN A 62 -8.01 18.68 -13.23
C ASN A 62 -8.35 18.34 -11.77
N ALA A 63 -8.75 19.35 -10.99
CA ALA A 63 -9.05 19.21 -9.56
C ALA A 63 -10.23 18.29 -9.22
N LEU A 64 -11.00 17.88 -10.24
CA LEU A 64 -12.22 17.09 -10.09
C LEU A 64 -12.00 15.57 -10.01
N ASP A 65 -10.79 15.06 -10.28
CA ASP A 65 -10.54 13.61 -10.18
C ASP A 65 -9.10 13.30 -9.73
N ALA A 66 -8.85 13.45 -8.42
CA ALA A 66 -7.58 13.14 -7.78
C ALA A 66 -7.11 11.68 -8.02
N THR A 67 -8.02 10.79 -8.44
CA THR A 67 -7.68 9.40 -8.77
C THR A 67 -6.97 9.24 -10.13
N LYS A 68 -7.06 10.25 -11.01
CA LYS A 68 -6.41 10.27 -12.33
C LYS A 68 -5.04 10.94 -12.34
N THR A 69 -4.66 11.61 -11.25
CA THR A 69 -3.39 12.33 -11.12
C THR A 69 -2.30 11.45 -10.52
N ARG A 70 -2.25 10.18 -10.94
CA ARG A 70 -1.27 9.21 -10.44
C ARG A 70 -0.03 9.18 -11.31
N VAL A 71 1.12 8.93 -10.69
CA VAL A 71 2.36 8.58 -11.38
C VAL A 71 2.66 7.12 -11.07
N THR A 72 2.76 6.30 -12.11
CA THR A 72 3.11 4.89 -11.96
C THR A 72 4.63 4.77 -11.90
N ASP A 73 5.15 4.12 -10.87
CA ASP A 73 6.55 3.74 -10.82
C ASP A 73 6.80 2.54 -11.74
N PRO A 74 7.60 2.67 -12.82
CA PRO A 74 7.80 1.59 -13.79
C PRO A 74 8.54 0.38 -13.20
N SER A 75 9.29 0.60 -12.12
CA SER A 75 10.11 -0.42 -11.47
C SER A 75 9.32 -1.31 -10.51
N THR A 76 8.38 -0.75 -9.76
CA THR A 76 7.58 -1.49 -8.76
C THR A 76 6.11 -1.68 -9.13
N GLY A 77 5.62 -0.93 -10.11
CA GLY A 77 4.19 -0.87 -10.45
C GLY A 77 3.34 -0.09 -9.45
N LEU A 78 3.95 0.50 -8.40
CA LEU A 78 3.23 1.28 -7.40
C LEU A 78 2.67 2.57 -8.01
N TRP A 79 1.48 2.96 -7.57
CA TRP A 79 0.83 4.21 -7.96
C TRP A 79 1.11 5.27 -6.91
N VAL A 80 1.84 6.31 -7.29
CA VAL A 80 2.04 7.50 -6.48
C VAL A 80 0.91 8.47 -6.78
N TYR A 81 0.26 8.98 -5.74
CA TYR A 81 -0.75 10.03 -5.80
C TYR A 81 -0.17 11.28 -5.14
N PRO A 82 0.57 12.12 -5.88
CA PRO A 82 1.33 13.21 -5.29
C PRO A 82 0.41 14.22 -4.58
N ASN A 83 -0.71 14.57 -5.21
CA ASN A 83 -1.72 15.50 -4.67
C ASN A 83 -2.40 14.97 -3.40
N MET A 84 -2.44 13.65 -3.20
CA MET A 84 -3.03 13.03 -2.02
C MET A 84 -1.99 12.67 -0.96
N GLY A 85 -0.69 12.82 -1.27
CA GLY A 85 0.41 12.34 -0.44
C GLY A 85 0.27 10.85 -0.15
N LYS A 86 0.05 10.01 -1.16
CA LYS A 86 -0.15 8.56 -0.99
C LYS A 86 0.62 7.73 -2.00
N VAL A 87 0.98 6.52 -1.60
CA VAL A 87 1.42 5.45 -2.50
C VAL A 87 0.48 4.27 -2.33
N TYR A 88 0.00 3.73 -3.43
CA TYR A 88 -0.94 2.62 -3.49
C TYR A 88 -0.37 1.49 -4.33
N ASP A 89 -0.57 0.26 -3.87
CA ASP A 89 -0.25 -0.94 -4.61
C ASP A 89 -1.53 -1.54 -5.20
N PRO A 90 -1.69 -1.50 -6.53
CA PRO A 90 -2.88 -2.02 -7.19
C PRO A 90 -3.03 -3.54 -7.09
N GLU A 91 -1.95 -4.27 -6.81
CA GLU A 91 -1.99 -5.73 -6.72
C GLU A 91 -2.48 -6.20 -5.36
N THR A 92 -2.00 -5.57 -4.29
CA THR A 92 -2.31 -5.97 -2.91
C THR A 92 -3.49 -5.18 -2.33
N GLY A 93 -3.79 -4.00 -2.89
CA GLY A 93 -4.81 -3.09 -2.40
C GLY A 93 -4.38 -2.27 -1.18
N TYR A 94 -3.10 -2.33 -0.79
CA TYR A 94 -2.54 -1.54 0.30
C TYR A 94 -2.15 -0.13 -0.16
N TYR A 95 -2.30 0.84 0.74
CA TYR A 95 -1.77 2.18 0.58
C TYR A 95 -1.19 2.71 1.89
N ILE A 96 -0.31 3.69 1.74
CA ILE A 96 0.25 4.47 2.84
C ILE A 96 0.19 5.96 2.53
N ALA A 97 0.31 6.78 3.58
CA ALA A 97 0.69 8.17 3.42
C ALA A 97 2.17 8.26 3.02
N TYR A 98 2.46 9.06 2.00
CA TYR A 98 3.78 9.22 1.42
C TYR A 98 3.99 10.65 0.92
N GLU A 99 5.03 11.29 1.45
CA GLU A 99 5.44 12.64 1.07
C GLU A 99 6.73 12.55 0.25
N GLY A 100 6.61 12.59 -1.08
CA GLY A 100 7.76 12.45 -2.00
C GLY A 100 8.89 13.45 -1.73
N GLN A 101 8.55 14.67 -1.29
CA GLN A 101 9.52 15.70 -0.91
C GLN A 101 10.41 15.32 0.30
N TYR A 102 9.98 14.35 1.12
CA TYR A 102 10.73 13.86 2.29
C TYR A 102 11.05 12.37 2.18
N TYR A 103 11.19 11.83 0.96
CA TYR A 103 11.38 10.40 0.72
C TYR A 103 12.55 9.79 1.52
N TYR A 104 13.62 10.55 1.76
CA TYR A 104 14.79 10.13 2.53
C TYR A 104 14.50 9.85 4.01
N GLN A 105 13.37 10.32 4.53
CA GLN A 105 12.91 9.99 5.88
C GLN A 105 12.23 8.63 5.97
N TYR A 106 11.83 8.05 4.83
CA TYR A 106 11.10 6.79 4.81
C TYR A 106 12.06 5.60 4.85
N LYS A 107 11.71 4.60 5.67
CA LYS A 107 12.43 3.31 5.76
C LYS A 107 11.42 2.18 5.83
N ALA A 108 11.63 1.13 5.05
CA ALA A 108 10.84 -0.09 5.10
C ALA A 108 11.63 -1.17 5.84
N ASP A 109 10.99 -1.83 6.80
CA ASP A 109 11.48 -3.04 7.44
C ASP A 109 10.70 -4.24 6.86
N THR A 110 11.35 -4.96 5.97
CA THR A 110 10.77 -6.11 5.27
C THR A 110 10.61 -7.35 6.15
N ALA A 111 11.37 -7.45 7.24
CA ALA A 111 11.28 -8.57 8.18
C ALA A 111 10.05 -8.44 9.08
N SER A 112 9.74 -7.20 9.52
CA SER A 112 8.55 -6.94 10.34
C SER A 112 7.32 -6.46 9.54
N ALA A 113 7.46 -6.27 8.22
CA ALA A 113 6.43 -5.71 7.33
C ALA A 113 5.92 -4.33 7.79
N LYS A 114 6.84 -3.46 8.20
CA LYS A 114 6.55 -2.12 8.70
C LYS A 114 7.24 -1.04 7.88
N ILE A 115 6.65 0.14 7.85
CA ILE A 115 7.23 1.32 7.21
C ILE A 115 7.30 2.45 8.24
N TYR A 116 8.43 3.14 8.29
CA TYR A 116 8.71 4.22 9.22
C TYR A 116 9.01 5.51 8.45
N LYS A 117 8.58 6.65 9.00
CA LYS A 117 9.05 7.99 8.62
C LYS A 117 9.82 8.57 9.80
N GLY A 118 11.14 8.66 9.65
CA GLY A 118 12.04 8.98 10.76
C GLY A 118 12.00 7.90 11.83
N LYS A 119 11.40 8.22 12.99
CA LYS A 119 11.22 7.30 14.13
C LYS A 119 9.77 6.81 14.29
N THR A 120 8.85 7.30 13.46
CA THR A 120 7.41 7.05 13.60
C THR A 120 6.99 5.96 12.62
N GLU A 121 6.30 4.93 13.11
CA GLU A 121 5.67 3.91 12.25
C GLU A 121 4.48 4.52 11.51
N ILE A 122 4.40 4.28 10.20
CA ILE A 122 3.28 4.70 9.36
C ILE A 122 2.29 3.55 9.22
N GLU A 123 1.02 3.89 9.40
CA GLU A 123 -0.08 2.95 9.23
C GLU A 123 -0.27 2.56 7.76
N ILE A 124 -0.22 1.24 7.49
CA ILE A 124 -0.53 0.66 6.19
C ILE A 124 -2.03 0.31 6.17
N LYS A 125 -2.76 0.90 5.23
CA LYS A 125 -4.21 0.72 5.11
C LYS A 125 -4.53 -0.11 3.88
N ARG A 126 -5.56 -0.94 3.94
CA ARG A 126 -6.08 -1.68 2.80
C ARG A 126 -7.38 -1.05 2.33
N LEU A 127 -7.57 -0.92 1.01
CA LEU A 127 -8.91 -0.66 0.48
C LEU A 127 -9.79 -1.86 0.86
N LYS A 128 -10.82 -1.65 1.68
CA LYS A 128 -11.84 -2.68 1.90
C LYS A 128 -12.42 -3.03 0.54
N GLN A 129 -12.31 -4.30 0.16
CA GLN A 129 -12.80 -4.83 -1.10
C GLN A 129 -14.33 -5.00 -1.07
N ASP A 130 -15.08 -4.00 -0.59
CA ASP A 130 -16.54 -4.05 -0.44
C ASP A 130 -17.27 -2.95 -1.25
N ALA A 131 -16.56 -2.14 -2.05
CA ALA A 131 -17.16 -1.03 -2.80
C ALA A 131 -17.07 -1.15 -4.33
N ALA A 132 -16.76 -2.34 -4.87
CA ALA A 132 -16.66 -2.57 -6.32
C ALA A 132 -17.58 -3.69 -6.84
N ARG A 133 -18.65 -4.00 -6.09
CA ARG A 133 -19.75 -4.88 -6.53
C ARG A 133 -21.13 -4.26 -6.28
N GLN A 134 -21.27 -2.96 -6.58
CA GLN A 134 -22.58 -2.32 -6.76
C GLN A 134 -22.59 -1.60 -8.10
#